data_AF-A0A7J2KBM1-F1
#
_entry.id   AF-A0A7J2KBM1-F1
#
_cell.length_a   1.000
_cell.length_b   1.000
_cell.length_c   1.000
_cell.angle_alpha   90.00
_cell.angle_beta   90.00
_cell.angle_gamma   90.00
#
_symmetry.space_group_name_H-M   'P 1'
#
loop_
_entity.id
_entity.type
_entity.pdbx_description
1 polymer ?
#
loop_
_entity_poly.entity_id
_entity_poly.type
_entity_poly.pdbx_seq_one_letter_code
_entity_poly.pdbx_strand_id
1 'polypeptide(L)' 'YKKEVELPVEVDIDTAKATFRNGVLEIKLKKKRPLPREEGKLIKID' A
#
# COMPACT_ATOMS: atom_id res chain seq x y z
N TYR A 1 -12.22 21.85 -8.27
CA TYR A 1 -12.22 21.51 -6.83
C TYR A 1 -10.95 20.73 -6.52
N LYS A 2 -10.25 21.05 -5.44
CA LYS A 2 -9.03 20.36 -4.98
C LYS A 2 -9.24 20.01 -3.50
N LYS A 3 -8.88 18.79 -3.11
CA LYS A 3 -8.93 18.32 -1.72
C LYS A 3 -7.62 17.64 -1.37
N GLU A 4 -7.06 18.01 -0.23
CA GLU A 4 -5.90 17.36 0.37
C GLU A 4 -6.35 16.65 1.64
N VAL A 5 -5.80 15.46 1.90
CA VAL A 5 -6.15 14.62 3.04
C VAL A 5 -4.89 13.97 3.57
N GLU A 6 -4.66 14.07 4.87
CA GLU A 6 -3.57 13.37 5.53
C GLU A 6 -3.90 11.89 5.67
N LEU A 7 -2.93 11.03 5.33
CA LEU A 7 -3.08 9.59 5.46
C LEU A 7 -2.56 9.13 6.83
N PRO A 8 -3.22 8.16 7.49
CA PRO A 8 -2.82 7.69 8.81
C PRO A 8 -1.53 6.85 8.80
N VAL A 9 -1.03 6.48 7.62
CA VAL A 9 0.15 5.62 7.44
C VAL A 9 0.85 5.95 6.13
N GLU A 10 2.13 5.57 6.03
CA GLU A 10 2.85 5.63 4.76
C GLU A 10 2.30 4.62 3.74
N VAL A 11 2.21 5.06 2.49
CA VAL A 11 1.67 4.30 1.37
C VAL A 11 2.68 4.24 0.22
N ASP A 12 2.56 3.19 -0.57
CA ASP A 12 3.32 2.99 -1.80
C ASP A 12 2.55 3.62 -2.97
N ILE A 13 3.02 4.79 -3.41
CA ILE A 13 2.35 5.60 -4.43
C ILE A 13 2.35 4.94 -5.81
N ASP A 14 3.37 4.14 -6.12
CA ASP A 14 3.52 3.47 -7.42
C ASP A 14 2.46 2.39 -7.62
N THR A 15 1.85 1.94 -6.53
CA THR A 15 0.77 0.94 -6.55
C THR A 15 -0.64 1.53 -6.54
N ALA A 16 -0.76 2.86 -6.59
CA ALA A 16 -2.04 3.55 -6.54
C ALA A 16 -2.96 3.16 -7.70
N LYS A 17 -4.25 2.98 -7.40
CA LYS A 17 -5.31 2.75 -8.41
C LYS A 17 -6.48 3.66 -8.15
N ALA A 18 -7.08 4.18 -9.21
CA ALA A 18 -8.29 5.01 -9.13
C ALA A 18 -9.37 4.48 -10.08
N THR A 19 -10.61 4.51 -9.61
CA THR A 19 -11.79 4.19 -10.41
C THR A 19 -12.90 5.18 -10.13
N PHE A 20 -13.62 5.59 -11.18
CA PHE A 20 -14.79 6.46 -11.06
C PHE A 20 -16.03 5.73 -11.56
N ARG A 21 -17.04 5.58 -10.71
CA ARG A 21 -18.29 4.89 -11.07
C ARG A 21 -19.48 5.56 -10.39
N ASN A 22 -20.51 5.88 -11.16
CA ASN A 22 -21.77 6.46 -10.69
C ASN A 22 -21.58 7.70 -9.79
N GLY A 23 -20.66 8.60 -10.14
CA GLY A 23 -20.40 9.81 -9.37
C GLY A 23 -19.45 9.64 -8.18
N VAL A 24 -18.97 8.43 -7.90
CA VAL A 24 -18.06 8.14 -6.79
C VAL A 24 -16.64 7.88 -7.29
N LEU A 25 -15.68 8.59 -6.72
CA LEU A 25 -14.25 8.38 -6.93
C LEU A 25 -13.71 7.46 -5.81
N GLU A 26 -13.22 6.28 -6.20
CA GLU A 26 -12.55 5.34 -5.31
C GLU A 26 -11.04 5.34 -5.62
N ILE A 27 -10.22 5.54 -4.58
CA ILE A 27 -8.75 5.50 -4.67
C ILE A 27 -8.24 4.41 -3.73
N LYS A 28 -7.49 3.45 -4.27
CA LYS A 28 -6.83 2.39 -3.50
C LYS A 28 -5.33 2.63 -3.46
N LEU A 29 -4.79 2.69 -2.24
CA LEU A 29 -3.37 2.85 -1.95
C LEU A 29 -2.93 1.65 -1.12
N LYS A 30 -1.84 0.97 -1.52
CA LYS A 30 -1.26 -0.07 -0.66
C LYS A 30 -0.42 0.59 0.42
N LYS A 31 -0.49 0.08 1.64
CA LYS A 31 0.42 0.46 2.72
C LYS A 31 1.85 0.09 2.31
N LYS A 32 2.84 0.92 2.63
CA LYS A 32 4.23 0.49 2.51
C LYS A 32 4.44 -0.72 3.43
N ARG A 33 5.09 -1.76 2.90
CA ARG A 33 5.49 -2.90 3.73
C ARG A 33 6.66 -2.45 4.61
N PRO A 34 6.70 -2.85 5.90
CA PRO A 34 7.93 -2.73 6.66
C PRO A 34 9.05 -3.47 5.92
N LEU A 35 10.29 -2.99 6.07
CA LEU A 35 11.48 -3.69 5.58
C LEU A 35 11.38 -5.18 5.92
N PRO A 36 11.83 -6.09 5.04
CA PRO A 36 11.72 -7.52 5.29
C PRO A 36 12.25 -7.81 6.70
N ARG A 37 11.36 -8.23 7.61
CA ARG A 37 11.82 -8.94 8.81
C ARG A 37 12.59 -10.12 8.25
N GLU A 38 13.86 -10.27 8.63
CA GLU A 38 14.72 -11.35 8.13
C GLU A 38 13.89 -12.62 7.97
N GLU A 39 13.59 -13.00 6.72
CA GLU A 39 12.81 -14.20 6.47
C GLU A 39 13.64 -15.32 7.08
N GLY A 40 13.06 -16.01 8.08
CA GLY A 40 13.78 -17.05 8.81
C GLY A 40 14.44 -18.01 7.82
N LYS A 41 15.75 -18.19 7.94
CA LYS A 41 16.48 -19.09 7.04
C LYS A 41 16.07 -20.54 7.36
N LEU A 42 15.66 -21.27 6.34
CA LEU A 42 15.49 -22.72 6.42
C LEU A 42 16.86 -23.37 6.65
N ILE A 43 17.07 -23.96 7.83
CA ILE A 43 18.24 -24.78 8.13
C ILE A 43 17.89 -26.23 7.76
N LYS A 44 18.64 -26.82 6.82
CA LYS A 44 18.61 -28.27 6.57
C LYS A 44 19.53 -28.95 7.58
N ILE A 45 19.04 -30.01 8.21
CA ILE A 45 19.82 -30.90 9.07
C ILE A 45 20.06 -32.17 8.24
N ASP A 46 21.33 -32.54 8.06
CA ASP A 46 21.76 -33.83 7.48
C ASP A 46 21.98 -34.88 8.58
#